data_AF-A0A0Q5UMA6-F1
#
_entry.id   AF-A0A0Q5UMA6-F1
#
_cell.length_a   1.000
_cell.length_b   1.000
_cell.length_c   1.000
_cell.angle_alpha   90.00
_cell.angle_beta   90.00
_cell.angle_gamma   90.00
#
_symmetry.space_group_name_H-M   'P 1'
#
loop_
_entity.id
_entity.type
_entity.pdbx_description
1 polymer ?
#
loop_
_entity_poly.entity_id
_entity_poly.type
_entity_poly.pdbx_seq_one_letter_code
_entity_poly.pdbx_strand_id
1 'polypeptide(L)'
;MLHLAIKTSAITGAIMPIEIASNAVRLDHLVFQGTRLSDPALSAKRCASDKERAMAGGLLVNGNTVTITRSVFRDMACYTALEYGTGVEGVIKDNAFTGNGTHDALLRWADGLTIHTAQRFQVSGNRFRDNTDVQLIFGSCVGCTITGNHFDHSGSAEGGAFAEIMLQAWPKATSGDFTGTQVTRNTINCGAQRRCGFGIMIGSAPWYEASTFGGEVTDNRVRGAMLALNVDYLTGPMVIARNDLETVSGTYPSMCGPQRISGASANFSPRSRTVLPPIATDTTTTAKHYCILNYAIR
;
A
#
# COMPACT_ATOMS: atom_id res chain seq x y z
N MET A 1 5.27 -15.85 25.64
CA MET A 1 5.65 -14.72 24.76
C MET A 1 7.14 -14.82 24.50
N LEU A 2 7.54 -15.21 23.29
CA LEU A 2 8.95 -15.29 22.90
C LEU A 2 9.39 -13.89 22.47
N HIS A 3 10.31 -13.27 23.20
CA HIS A 3 10.93 -11.99 22.81
C HIS A 3 12.25 -12.28 22.10
N LEU A 4 12.26 -12.15 20.77
CA LEU A 4 13.50 -12.16 19.99
C LEU A 4 14.01 -10.71 19.91
N ALA A 5 15.04 -10.37 20.68
CA ALA A 5 15.70 -9.08 20.62
C ALA A 5 16.95 -9.16 19.74
N ILE A 6 17.00 -8.38 18.66
CA ILE A 6 18.15 -8.33 17.76
C ILE A 6 19.19 -7.37 18.36
N LYS A 7 20.43 -7.87 18.56
CA LYS A 7 21.55 -7.06 19.04
C LYS A 7 22.02 -6.10 17.94
N THR A 8 22.28 -4.85 18.32
CA THR A 8 22.61 -3.71 17.45
C THR A 8 24.00 -3.75 16.80
N SER A 9 24.81 -4.79 17.03
CA SER A 9 26.25 -4.77 16.73
C SER A 9 26.66 -5.54 15.46
N ALA A 10 25.77 -5.83 14.52
CA ALA A 10 26.14 -6.65 13.36
C ALA A 10 25.32 -6.41 12.09
N ILE A 11 25.31 -5.21 11.48
CA ILE A 11 24.82 -5.09 10.10
C ILE A 11 25.58 -3.98 9.32
N THR A 12 26.41 -4.38 8.36
CA THR A 12 26.85 -3.53 7.23
C THR A 12 25.86 -3.71 6.07
N GLY A 13 25.16 -2.64 5.69
CA GLY A 13 24.10 -2.64 4.66
C GLY A 13 22.75 -3.02 5.28
N ALA A 14 21.82 -2.08 5.44
CA ALA A 14 20.62 -2.34 6.24
C ALA A 14 19.70 -3.40 5.62
N ILE A 15 19.65 -4.53 6.29
CA ILE A 15 18.62 -5.57 6.21
C ILE A 15 17.55 -5.19 7.24
N MET A 16 16.27 -5.44 6.98
CA MET A 16 15.22 -5.29 8.01
C MET A 16 15.56 -6.12 9.28
N PRO A 17 14.98 -5.81 10.45
CA PRO A 17 15.37 -6.48 11.70
C PRO A 17 15.26 -8.01 11.63
N ILE A 18 14.22 -8.52 10.98
CA ILE A 18 14.02 -9.96 10.77
C ILE A 18 14.02 -10.22 9.27
N GLU A 19 14.81 -11.20 8.83
CA GLU A 19 14.82 -11.68 7.46
C GLU A 19 14.52 -13.18 7.41
N ILE A 20 13.63 -13.57 6.50
CA ILE A 20 13.37 -14.94 6.13
C ILE A 20 13.78 -15.11 4.66
N ALA A 21 14.94 -15.73 4.44
CA ALA A 21 15.43 -16.10 3.11
C ALA A 21 15.30 -17.62 2.89
N SER A 22 14.07 -18.13 2.93
CA SER A 22 13.81 -19.57 2.82
C SER A 22 12.41 -19.87 2.29
N ASN A 23 12.27 -21.04 1.66
CA ASN A 23 11.01 -21.53 1.11
C ASN A 23 10.18 -22.28 2.16
N ALA A 24 8.87 -22.40 1.91
CA ALA A 24 7.96 -23.23 2.70
C ALA A 24 7.93 -22.90 4.21
N VAL A 25 8.27 -21.67 4.59
CA VAL A 25 8.19 -21.20 5.98
C VAL A 25 6.73 -20.94 6.35
N ARG A 26 6.36 -21.29 7.58
CA ARG A 26 5.03 -21.00 8.13
C ARG A 26 5.15 -20.15 9.39
N LEU A 27 4.57 -18.96 9.34
CA LEU A 27 4.38 -18.07 10.48
C LEU A 27 2.89 -17.99 10.80
N ASP A 28 2.52 -18.25 12.05
CA ASP A 28 1.12 -18.25 12.47
C ASP A 28 0.96 -17.75 13.90
N HIS A 29 -0.01 -16.89 14.15
CA HIS A 29 -0.30 -16.33 15.48
C HIS A 29 0.90 -15.61 16.14
N LEU A 30 1.71 -14.90 15.35
CA LEU A 30 2.84 -14.11 15.84
C LEU A 30 2.48 -12.62 15.95
N VAL A 31 3.20 -11.90 16.81
CA VAL A 31 3.15 -10.44 16.90
C VAL A 31 4.53 -9.90 16.57
N PHE A 32 4.63 -9.16 15.47
CA PHE A 32 5.79 -8.37 15.08
C PHE A 32 5.53 -6.92 15.48
N GLN A 33 6.32 -6.42 16.42
CA GLN A 33 6.14 -5.08 16.97
C GLN A 33 7.40 -4.25 16.82
N GLY A 34 7.24 -3.06 16.25
CA GLY A 34 8.32 -2.10 16.07
C GLY A 34 8.51 -1.16 17.26
N THR A 35 9.40 -0.19 17.07
CA THR A 35 9.84 0.73 18.14
C THR A 35 9.07 2.04 18.20
N ARG A 36 8.07 2.27 17.32
CA ARG A 36 7.41 3.58 17.15
C ARG A 36 6.95 4.18 18.48
N LEU A 37 6.31 3.35 19.31
CA LEU A 37 5.77 3.74 20.61
C LEU A 37 6.75 3.51 21.76
N SER A 38 7.58 2.47 21.70
CA SER A 38 8.46 2.08 22.81
C SER A 38 9.74 2.91 22.88
N ASP A 39 10.26 3.37 21.74
CA ASP A 39 11.44 4.22 21.65
C ASP A 39 11.29 5.24 20.49
N PRO A 40 10.56 6.34 20.73
CA PRO A 40 10.33 7.37 19.72
C PRO A 40 11.61 8.06 19.26
N ALA A 41 12.64 8.14 20.13
CA ALA A 41 13.91 8.79 19.80
C ALA A 41 14.74 7.94 18.83
N LEU A 42 14.85 6.63 19.09
CA LEU A 42 15.48 5.69 18.15
C LEU A 42 14.73 5.62 16.83
N SER A 43 13.40 5.60 16.90
CA SER A 43 12.52 5.61 15.74
C SER A 43 12.78 6.83 14.85
N ALA A 44 12.78 8.03 15.44
CA ALA A 44 13.10 9.27 14.73
C ALA A 44 14.47 9.24 14.08
N LYS A 45 15.49 8.76 14.80
CA LYS A 45 16.87 8.64 14.28
C LYS A 45 16.92 7.71 13.06
N ARG A 46 16.34 6.51 13.16
CA ARG A 46 16.37 5.52 12.07
C ARG A 46 15.62 6.01 10.83
N CYS A 47 14.45 6.62 11.02
CA CYS A 47 13.61 7.08 9.92
C CYS A 47 14.22 8.26 9.15
N ALA A 48 15.04 9.07 9.79
CA ALA A 48 15.76 10.18 9.15
C ALA A 48 17.01 9.75 8.37
N SER A 49 17.39 8.46 8.41
CA SER A 49 18.62 7.94 7.83
C SER A 49 18.32 6.89 6.77
N ASP A 50 18.62 7.17 5.50
CA ASP A 50 18.45 6.19 4.40
C ASP A 50 19.20 4.87 4.68
N LYS A 51 20.30 4.95 5.44
CA LYS A 51 21.10 3.78 5.82
C LYS A 51 20.50 2.96 6.94
N GLU A 52 19.69 3.54 7.81
CA GLU A 52 19.11 2.84 8.98
C GLU A 52 17.60 2.64 8.86
N ARG A 53 16.95 3.25 7.85
CA ARG A 53 15.49 3.27 7.71
C ARG A 53 14.86 1.88 7.67
N ALA A 54 15.46 0.92 6.98
CA ALA A 54 14.96 -0.45 6.94
C ALA A 54 14.93 -1.12 8.34
N MET A 55 15.81 -0.73 9.27
CA MET A 55 15.81 -1.21 10.66
C MET A 55 14.64 -0.70 11.50
N ALA A 56 13.86 0.25 10.98
CA ALA A 56 12.63 0.74 11.60
C ALA A 56 11.37 0.02 11.09
N GLY A 57 11.52 -0.85 10.08
CA GLY A 57 10.46 -1.75 9.61
C GLY A 57 10.37 -3.05 10.43
N GLY A 58 9.54 -3.98 9.96
CA GLY A 58 9.28 -5.25 10.64
C GLY A 58 10.05 -6.45 10.09
N LEU A 59 9.46 -7.14 9.13
CA LEU A 59 9.92 -8.42 8.58
C LEU A 59 10.17 -8.34 7.08
N LEU A 60 11.32 -8.83 6.60
CA LEU A 60 11.61 -9.09 5.19
C LEU A 60 11.47 -10.58 4.88
N VAL A 61 10.80 -10.90 3.77
CA VAL A 61 10.67 -12.28 3.27
C VAL A 61 11.12 -12.37 1.82
N ASN A 62 11.97 -13.36 1.56
CA ASN A 62 12.37 -13.84 0.25
C ASN A 62 12.24 -15.36 0.22
N GLY A 63 11.34 -15.88 -0.61
CA GLY A 63 11.09 -17.31 -0.68
C GLY A 63 9.76 -17.67 -1.32
N ASN A 64 9.65 -18.92 -1.73
CA ASN A 64 8.45 -19.50 -2.31
C ASN A 64 7.63 -20.21 -1.23
N THR A 65 6.33 -20.35 -1.46
CA THR A 65 5.39 -21.12 -0.62
C THR A 65 5.40 -20.74 0.86
N VAL A 66 5.82 -19.52 1.20
CA VAL A 66 5.77 -19.00 2.58
C VAL A 66 4.33 -18.65 2.92
N THR A 67 3.90 -19.09 4.10
CA THR A 67 2.56 -18.80 4.64
C THR A 67 2.67 -17.97 5.90
N ILE A 68 2.04 -16.80 5.91
CA ILE A 68 1.93 -15.92 7.07
C ILE A 68 0.46 -15.71 7.37
N THR A 69 -0.01 -16.26 8.49
CA THR A 69 -1.42 -16.20 8.87
C THR A 69 -1.66 -15.71 10.29
N ARG A 70 -2.82 -15.09 10.52
CA ARG A 70 -3.33 -14.75 11.86
C ARG A 70 -2.33 -14.03 12.75
N SER A 71 -1.42 -13.28 12.14
CA SER A 71 -0.33 -12.57 12.81
C SER A 71 -0.61 -11.08 12.81
N VAL A 72 0.06 -10.35 13.70
CA VAL A 72 -0.09 -8.91 13.88
C VAL A 72 1.23 -8.23 13.59
N PHE A 73 1.21 -7.21 12.73
CA PHE A 73 2.33 -6.34 12.41
C PHE A 73 1.97 -4.93 12.86
N ARG A 74 2.63 -4.42 13.90
CA ARG A 74 2.26 -3.13 14.50
C ARG A 74 3.43 -2.28 14.95
N ASP A 75 3.16 -0.99 15.09
CA ASP A 75 4.06 -0.02 15.70
C ASP A 75 5.46 0.03 15.06
N MET A 76 5.58 -0.30 13.77
CA MET A 76 6.77 0.03 12.99
C MET A 76 6.89 1.53 12.84
N ALA A 77 8.10 2.05 12.86
CA ALA A 77 8.33 3.50 12.94
C ALA A 77 8.30 4.18 11.58
N CYS A 78 8.73 3.48 10.52
CA CYS A 78 8.67 3.91 9.12
C CYS A 78 8.98 2.69 8.24
N TYR A 79 9.13 2.90 6.93
CA TYR A 79 9.50 1.87 5.95
C TYR A 79 8.32 0.92 5.68
N THR A 80 8.34 -0.33 6.12
CA THR A 80 7.22 -1.26 5.93
C THR A 80 7.12 -2.27 7.07
N ALA A 81 5.90 -2.70 7.40
CA ALA A 81 5.69 -3.69 8.45
C ALA A 81 6.00 -5.12 8.01
N LEU A 82 5.70 -5.44 6.76
CA LEU A 82 6.10 -6.67 6.09
C LEU A 82 6.51 -6.35 4.66
N GLU A 83 7.77 -6.63 4.34
CA GLU A 83 8.29 -6.60 2.97
C GLU A 83 8.37 -8.03 2.43
N TYR A 84 7.83 -8.24 1.24
CA TYR A 84 8.05 -9.45 0.45
C TYR A 84 8.81 -9.07 -0.81
N GLY A 85 10.10 -9.41 -0.86
CA GLY A 85 10.96 -9.06 -1.99
C GLY A 85 10.59 -9.88 -3.22
N THR A 86 10.82 -11.19 -3.15
CA THR A 86 10.48 -12.10 -4.26
C THR A 86 9.90 -13.42 -3.78
N GLY A 87 8.88 -13.92 -4.48
CA GLY A 87 8.34 -15.24 -4.20
C GLY A 87 7.28 -15.74 -5.17
N VAL A 88 7.02 -17.04 -5.08
CA VAL A 88 5.96 -17.74 -5.80
C VAL A 88 5.06 -18.49 -4.82
N GLU A 89 3.74 -18.47 -5.03
CA GLU A 89 2.76 -19.24 -4.24
C GLU A 89 2.77 -18.93 -2.73
N GLY A 90 3.13 -17.70 -2.36
CA GLY A 90 3.05 -17.21 -0.99
C GLY A 90 1.61 -16.90 -0.56
N VAL A 91 1.32 -17.07 0.73
CA VAL A 91 0.00 -16.85 1.33
C VAL A 91 0.11 -15.88 2.49
N ILE A 92 -0.48 -14.69 2.35
CA ILE A 92 -0.61 -13.69 3.42
C ILE A 92 -2.10 -13.56 3.75
N LYS A 93 -2.53 -14.18 4.84
CA LYS A 93 -3.97 -14.32 5.12
C LYS A 93 -4.39 -14.10 6.56
N ASP A 94 -5.51 -13.41 6.76
CA ASP A 94 -6.12 -13.16 8.06
C ASP A 94 -5.17 -12.47 9.07
N ASN A 95 -4.22 -11.67 8.59
CA ASN A 95 -3.31 -10.89 9.43
C ASN A 95 -3.89 -9.51 9.74
N ALA A 96 -3.32 -8.84 10.75
CA ALA A 96 -3.58 -7.44 11.05
C ALA A 96 -2.30 -6.60 10.88
N PHE A 97 -2.38 -5.53 10.10
CA PHE A 97 -1.33 -4.53 9.92
C PHE A 97 -1.84 -3.22 10.51
N THR A 98 -1.32 -2.80 11.66
CA THR A 98 -1.93 -1.69 12.41
C THR A 98 -0.95 -0.68 13.02
N GLY A 99 -1.25 0.61 12.85
CA GLY A 99 -0.53 1.68 13.53
C GLY A 99 0.95 1.75 13.16
N ASN A 100 1.27 1.55 11.89
CA ASN A 100 2.64 1.63 11.39
C ASN A 100 2.92 3.02 10.82
N GLY A 101 3.95 3.66 11.37
CA GLY A 101 4.37 5.02 11.06
C GLY A 101 3.49 6.12 11.66
N THR A 102 3.69 7.36 11.22
CA THR A 102 3.02 8.58 11.67
C THR A 102 2.87 9.55 10.50
N HIS A 103 1.64 9.73 10.04
CA HIS A 103 1.32 10.40 8.79
C HIS A 103 1.62 11.90 8.75
N ASP A 104 1.38 12.60 9.86
CA ASP A 104 1.62 14.04 9.95
C ASP A 104 3.05 14.39 10.36
N ALA A 105 3.96 13.40 10.40
CA ALA A 105 5.37 13.57 10.72
C ALA A 105 6.26 13.20 9.52
N LEU A 106 7.09 14.16 9.10
CA LEU A 106 8.01 14.00 7.97
C LEU A 106 8.92 12.77 8.13
N LEU A 107 9.05 11.98 7.05
CA LEU A 107 9.85 10.74 6.97
C LEU A 107 9.43 9.59 7.90
N ARG A 108 8.32 9.71 8.63
CA ARG A 108 7.86 8.67 9.57
C ARG A 108 6.73 7.82 9.02
N TRP A 109 6.56 7.78 7.70
CA TRP A 109 5.55 6.94 7.07
C TRP A 109 6.00 5.50 6.95
N ALA A 110 5.06 4.58 7.12
CA ALA A 110 5.27 3.16 6.93
C ALA A 110 4.15 2.55 6.10
N ASP A 111 4.53 1.68 5.18
CA ASP A 111 3.59 0.76 4.55
C ASP A 111 3.11 -0.31 5.54
N GLY A 112 1.91 -0.85 5.32
CA GLY A 112 1.47 -2.05 6.02
C GLY A 112 2.15 -3.30 5.45
N LEU A 113 1.94 -3.54 4.16
CA LEU A 113 2.54 -4.65 3.41
C LEU A 113 3.05 -4.17 2.06
N THR A 114 4.32 -4.42 1.80
CA THR A 114 5.01 -4.10 0.55
C THR A 114 5.40 -5.39 -0.15
N ILE A 115 4.90 -5.63 -1.36
CA ILE A 115 5.25 -6.79 -2.19
C ILE A 115 5.95 -6.30 -3.44
N HIS A 116 7.23 -6.62 -3.62
CA HIS A 116 8.00 -6.14 -4.77
C HIS A 116 7.67 -6.92 -6.04
N THR A 117 7.93 -8.24 -6.04
CA THR A 117 7.64 -9.11 -7.19
C THR A 117 7.11 -10.45 -6.70
N ALA A 118 5.91 -10.81 -7.13
CA ALA A 118 5.28 -12.07 -6.73
C ALA A 118 4.60 -12.79 -7.90
N GLN A 119 4.39 -14.08 -7.76
CA GLN A 119 3.59 -14.87 -8.70
C GLN A 119 2.67 -15.84 -7.96
N ARG A 120 1.41 -15.93 -8.39
CA ARG A 120 0.39 -16.84 -7.82
C ARG A 120 0.22 -16.68 -6.31
N PHE A 121 0.40 -15.45 -5.81
CA PHE A 121 0.22 -15.14 -4.39
C PHE A 121 -1.25 -15.06 -4.02
N GLN A 122 -1.53 -15.35 -2.76
CA GLN A 122 -2.80 -15.04 -2.13
C GLN A 122 -2.61 -14.01 -1.01
N VAL A 123 -3.24 -12.85 -1.17
CA VAL A 123 -3.35 -11.82 -0.12
C VAL A 123 -4.81 -11.63 0.22
N SER A 124 -5.29 -12.25 1.31
CA SER A 124 -6.73 -12.31 1.57
C SER A 124 -7.13 -12.22 3.03
N GLY A 125 -8.28 -11.59 3.30
CA GLY A 125 -8.86 -11.55 4.65
C GLY A 125 -8.05 -10.74 5.66
N ASN A 126 -7.01 -10.02 5.22
CA ASN A 126 -6.20 -9.20 6.11
C ASN A 126 -6.93 -7.90 6.48
N ARG A 127 -6.59 -7.37 7.64
CA ARG A 127 -7.06 -6.07 8.13
C ARG A 127 -5.91 -5.08 8.14
N PHE A 128 -6.10 -3.94 7.50
CA PHE A 128 -5.15 -2.85 7.44
C PHE A 128 -5.77 -1.64 8.11
N ARG A 129 -5.07 -1.09 9.10
CA ARG A 129 -5.56 0.07 9.84
C ARG A 129 -4.46 1.03 10.24
N ASP A 130 -4.58 2.29 9.84
CA ASP A 130 -3.65 3.35 10.25
C ASP A 130 -2.17 3.02 9.92
N ASN A 131 -1.91 2.43 8.74
CA ASN A 131 -0.57 2.40 8.14
C ASN A 131 -0.40 3.64 7.27
N THR A 132 0.73 4.33 7.39
CA THR A 132 0.76 5.79 7.14
C THR A 132 1.36 6.25 5.81
N ASP A 133 2.00 5.34 5.07
CA ASP A 133 2.43 5.57 3.68
C ASP A 133 1.36 4.98 2.74
N VAL A 134 1.46 3.69 2.42
CA VAL A 134 0.43 2.92 1.72
C VAL A 134 0.06 1.67 2.51
N GLN A 135 -1.22 1.38 2.67
CA GLN A 135 -1.63 0.25 3.50
C GLN A 135 -1.21 -1.10 2.87
N LEU A 136 -1.44 -1.27 1.57
CA LEU A 136 -1.01 -2.42 0.78
C LEU A 136 -0.47 -1.98 -0.59
N ILE A 137 0.81 -2.25 -0.86
CA ILE A 137 1.48 -1.87 -2.12
C ILE A 137 2.09 -3.07 -2.82
N PHE A 138 1.90 -3.13 -4.14
CA PHE A 138 2.50 -4.12 -5.03
C PHE A 138 3.32 -3.42 -6.12
N GLY A 139 4.55 -3.87 -6.31
CA GLY A 139 5.33 -3.56 -7.51
C GLY A 139 5.02 -4.49 -8.69
N SER A 140 4.65 -5.74 -8.44
CA SER A 140 4.20 -6.70 -9.46
C SER A 140 3.59 -7.90 -8.78
N CYS A 141 2.59 -8.49 -9.43
CA CYS A 141 2.05 -9.78 -9.00
C CYS A 141 1.43 -10.45 -10.21
N VAL A 142 1.95 -11.57 -10.70
CA VAL A 142 1.38 -12.29 -11.86
C VAL A 142 0.52 -13.46 -11.38
N GLY A 143 -0.73 -13.55 -11.86
CA GLY A 143 -1.65 -14.63 -11.51
C GLY A 143 -2.05 -14.67 -10.03
N CYS A 144 -1.98 -13.54 -9.33
CA CYS A 144 -2.26 -13.43 -7.90
C CYS A 144 -3.74 -13.19 -7.60
N THR A 145 -4.15 -13.48 -6.36
CA THR A 145 -5.48 -13.18 -5.84
C THR A 145 -5.37 -12.27 -4.62
N ILE A 146 -5.93 -11.06 -4.72
CA ILE A 146 -5.92 -10.04 -3.68
C ILE A 146 -7.38 -9.74 -3.33
N THR A 147 -7.91 -10.38 -2.30
CA THR A 147 -9.36 -10.41 -2.09
C THR A 147 -9.83 -10.42 -0.65
N GLY A 148 -10.96 -9.77 -0.39
CA GLY A 148 -11.60 -9.79 0.93
C GLY A 148 -10.77 -9.12 2.02
N ASN A 149 -9.81 -8.26 1.66
CA ASN A 149 -9.07 -7.48 2.65
C ASN A 149 -9.92 -6.26 3.09
N HIS A 150 -9.75 -5.85 4.34
CA HIS A 150 -10.46 -4.73 4.94
C HIS A 150 -9.48 -3.61 5.30
N PHE A 151 -9.82 -2.39 4.92
CA PHE A 151 -9.01 -1.20 5.15
C PHE A 151 -9.85 -0.18 5.90
N ASP A 152 -9.36 0.29 7.03
CA ASP A 152 -10.03 1.28 7.86
C ASP A 152 -9.06 2.24 8.55
N HIS A 153 -9.59 3.33 9.09
CA HIS A 153 -8.83 4.31 9.84
C HIS A 153 -9.52 4.67 11.16
N SER A 154 -8.71 5.05 12.14
CA SER A 154 -9.17 5.63 13.41
C SER A 154 -9.81 7.00 13.27
N GLY A 155 -9.55 7.71 12.18
CA GLY A 155 -9.99 9.08 11.94
C GLY A 155 -8.99 10.15 12.42
N SER A 156 -7.93 9.75 13.14
CA SER A 156 -6.83 10.64 13.53
C SER A 156 -6.02 11.11 12.31
N ALA A 157 -5.42 12.29 12.40
CA ALA A 157 -4.55 12.80 11.33
C ALA A 157 -3.26 11.97 11.21
N GLU A 158 -2.68 11.57 12.35
CA GLU A 158 -1.46 10.73 12.42
C GLU A 158 -1.63 9.34 11.78
N GLY A 159 -2.87 8.83 11.71
CA GLY A 159 -3.18 7.52 11.11
C GLY A 159 -3.58 7.58 9.65
N GLY A 160 -3.41 8.73 8.97
CA GLY A 160 -3.75 8.86 7.56
C GLY A 160 -2.82 8.05 6.64
N ALA A 161 -3.27 7.74 5.42
CA ALA A 161 -2.45 7.10 4.38
C ALA A 161 -2.54 7.89 3.06
N PHE A 162 -1.55 7.72 2.18
CA PHE A 162 -1.62 8.27 0.83
C PHE A 162 -2.44 7.38 -0.10
N ALA A 163 -2.41 6.06 0.09
CA ALA A 163 -3.29 5.12 -0.60
C ALA A 163 -3.61 3.87 0.25
N GLU A 164 -4.76 3.24 0.01
CA GLU A 164 -5.08 1.96 0.68
C GLU A 164 -4.55 0.76 -0.08
N ILE A 165 -4.85 0.68 -1.38
CA ILE A 165 -4.29 -0.34 -2.28
C ILE A 165 -3.57 0.38 -3.41
N MET A 166 -2.30 0.03 -3.63
CA MET A 166 -1.52 0.55 -4.75
C MET A 166 -0.96 -0.59 -5.61
N LEU A 167 -1.33 -0.60 -6.90
CA LEU A 167 -0.75 -1.46 -7.93
C LEU A 167 0.12 -0.59 -8.81
N GLN A 168 1.44 -0.77 -8.73
CA GLN A 168 2.39 0.14 -9.36
C GLN A 168 3.62 -0.60 -9.87
N ALA A 169 4.63 0.12 -10.34
CA ALA A 169 5.91 -0.43 -10.75
C ALA A 169 7.04 0.43 -10.18
N TRP A 170 8.07 -0.19 -9.61
CA TRP A 170 9.19 0.57 -9.05
C TRP A 170 9.97 1.33 -10.14
N PRO A 171 10.58 2.49 -9.81
CA PRO A 171 11.37 3.25 -10.78
C PRO A 171 12.49 2.43 -11.39
N LYS A 172 12.67 2.52 -12.71
CA LYS A 172 13.75 1.84 -13.46
C LYS A 172 13.79 0.31 -13.28
N ALA A 173 12.71 -0.32 -12.83
CA ALA A 173 12.64 -1.74 -12.54
C ALA A 173 11.90 -2.54 -13.64
N THR A 174 12.02 -3.87 -13.60
CA THR A 174 11.28 -4.85 -14.42
C THR A 174 9.93 -5.26 -13.81
N SER A 175 9.41 -4.47 -12.86
CA SER A 175 8.13 -4.70 -12.20
C SER A 175 6.98 -4.04 -13.00
N GLY A 176 5.73 -4.19 -12.54
CA GLY A 176 4.55 -3.57 -13.14
C GLY A 176 3.64 -4.51 -13.94
N ASP A 177 4.00 -5.79 -14.03
CA ASP A 177 3.16 -6.82 -14.64
C ASP A 177 2.18 -7.39 -13.61
N PHE A 178 0.89 -7.24 -13.91
CA PHE A 178 -0.23 -7.79 -13.14
C PHE A 178 -1.05 -8.80 -13.94
N THR A 179 -0.52 -9.36 -15.03
CA THR A 179 -1.23 -10.30 -15.90
C THR A 179 -1.83 -11.46 -15.10
N GLY A 180 -3.13 -11.72 -15.31
CA GLY A 180 -3.87 -12.76 -14.61
C GLY A 180 -4.16 -12.50 -13.12
N THR A 181 -3.75 -11.36 -12.58
CA THR A 181 -4.03 -11.00 -11.18
C THR A 181 -5.42 -10.43 -11.01
N GLN A 182 -6.08 -10.82 -9.92
CA GLN A 182 -7.41 -10.38 -9.53
C GLN A 182 -7.35 -9.61 -8.22
N VAL A 183 -7.76 -8.34 -8.25
CA VAL A 183 -7.95 -7.48 -7.08
C VAL A 183 -9.45 -7.25 -6.90
N THR A 184 -10.05 -8.02 -6.00
CA THR A 184 -11.52 -8.11 -5.97
C THR A 184 -12.11 -8.23 -4.57
N ARG A 185 -13.31 -7.69 -4.36
CA ARG A 185 -14.06 -7.79 -3.09
C ARG A 185 -13.28 -7.28 -1.88
N ASN A 186 -12.39 -6.32 -2.07
CA ASN A 186 -11.76 -5.59 -0.96
C ASN A 186 -12.70 -4.46 -0.52
N THR A 187 -12.71 -4.17 0.79
CA THR A 187 -13.53 -3.10 1.37
C THR A 187 -12.63 -2.04 1.96
N ILE A 188 -12.74 -0.83 1.45
CA ILE A 188 -11.99 0.34 1.89
C ILE A 188 -12.95 1.36 2.51
N ASN A 189 -12.67 1.76 3.74
CA ASN A 189 -13.40 2.79 4.46
C ASN A 189 -12.43 3.78 5.14
N CYS A 190 -12.20 4.92 4.50
CA CYS A 190 -11.27 5.93 5.01
C CYS A 190 -11.89 6.85 6.08
N GLY A 191 -13.09 6.50 6.58
CA GLY A 191 -13.79 7.21 7.63
C GLY A 191 -14.35 8.57 7.20
N ALA A 192 -15.12 9.19 8.10
CA ALA A 192 -15.76 10.48 7.84
C ALA A 192 -14.74 11.63 7.67
N GLN A 193 -13.56 11.50 8.29
CA GLN A 193 -12.46 12.47 8.21
C GLN A 193 -11.59 12.30 6.95
N ARG A 194 -11.92 11.33 6.09
CA ARG A 194 -11.22 11.04 4.83
C ARG A 194 -9.72 10.85 4.98
N ARG A 195 -9.32 9.90 5.83
CA ARG A 195 -7.92 9.64 6.20
C ARG A 195 -7.12 8.83 5.18
N CYS A 196 -7.61 8.72 3.95
CA CYS A 196 -6.81 8.22 2.84
C CYS A 196 -6.89 9.18 1.65
N GLY A 197 -5.76 9.37 0.97
CA GLY A 197 -5.71 10.12 -0.28
C GLY A 197 -6.47 9.38 -1.38
N PHE A 198 -5.91 8.26 -1.84
CA PHE A 198 -6.52 7.39 -2.83
C PHE A 198 -7.05 6.11 -2.18
N GLY A 199 -8.29 5.72 -2.47
CA GLY A 199 -8.75 4.39 -2.08
C GLY A 199 -7.96 3.32 -2.82
N ILE A 200 -8.04 3.33 -4.15
CA ILE A 200 -7.23 2.48 -5.01
C ILE A 200 -6.39 3.36 -5.94
N MET A 201 -5.09 3.10 -5.96
CA MET A 201 -4.12 3.71 -6.86
C MET A 201 -3.61 2.67 -7.86
N ILE A 202 -3.74 2.96 -9.15
CA ILE A 202 -3.22 2.12 -10.24
C ILE A 202 -2.22 2.95 -11.05
N GLY A 203 -1.03 2.39 -11.20
CA GLY A 203 0.17 3.07 -11.67
C GLY A 203 0.84 3.89 -10.55
N SER A 204 1.96 4.51 -10.88
CA SER A 204 2.84 5.17 -9.90
C SER A 204 2.77 6.70 -9.92
N ALA A 205 2.10 7.31 -10.91
CA ALA A 205 2.01 8.77 -11.05
C ALA A 205 0.91 9.30 -10.12
N PRO A 206 1.21 9.52 -8.84
CA PRO A 206 1.82 10.82 -8.51
C PRO A 206 3.21 10.81 -7.89
N TRP A 207 3.78 9.64 -7.59
CA TRP A 207 5.13 9.53 -7.02
C TRP A 207 6.21 9.64 -8.09
N TYR A 208 6.02 8.93 -9.21
CA TYR A 208 6.96 8.86 -10.33
C TYR A 208 6.32 8.16 -11.52
N GLU A 209 6.96 8.22 -12.68
CA GLU A 209 6.53 7.51 -13.88
C GLU A 209 7.13 6.09 -13.94
N ALA A 210 6.30 5.06 -14.02
CA ALA A 210 6.72 3.68 -14.20
C ALA A 210 5.63 2.81 -14.81
N SER A 211 6.02 1.92 -15.74
CA SER A 211 5.12 1.13 -16.57
C SER A 211 4.32 0.12 -15.75
N THR A 212 2.99 0.23 -15.78
CA THR A 212 2.06 -0.69 -15.08
C THR A 212 0.99 -1.20 -16.05
N PHE A 213 0.74 -2.51 -16.05
CA PHE A 213 -0.23 -3.15 -16.95
C PHE A 213 -0.74 -4.51 -16.43
N GLY A 214 -1.81 -5.02 -17.04
CA GLY A 214 -2.35 -6.35 -16.79
C GLY A 214 -3.30 -6.45 -15.61
N GLY A 215 -4.04 -7.56 -15.54
CA GLY A 215 -4.89 -7.89 -14.39
C GLY A 215 -6.25 -7.21 -14.37
N GLU A 216 -6.95 -7.43 -13.27
CA GLU A 216 -8.32 -6.97 -13.06
C GLU A 216 -8.51 -6.37 -11.67
N VAL A 217 -9.15 -5.20 -11.62
CA VAL A 217 -9.55 -4.52 -10.39
C VAL A 217 -11.05 -4.35 -10.42
N THR A 218 -11.76 -5.26 -9.76
CA THR A 218 -13.22 -5.39 -9.91
C THR A 218 -13.94 -5.67 -8.60
N ASP A 219 -15.19 -5.23 -8.49
CA ASP A 219 -16.06 -5.59 -7.37
C ASP A 219 -15.49 -5.18 -5.99
N ASN A 220 -14.65 -4.13 -5.93
CA ASN A 220 -14.18 -3.53 -4.69
C ASN A 220 -15.12 -2.41 -4.25
N ARG A 221 -15.18 -2.14 -2.94
CA ARG A 221 -15.95 -1.02 -2.38
C ARG A 221 -15.01 0.01 -1.76
N VAL A 222 -15.18 1.27 -2.12
CA VAL A 222 -14.39 2.38 -1.59
C VAL A 222 -15.29 3.49 -1.08
N ARG A 223 -15.11 3.87 0.19
CA ARG A 223 -15.80 4.97 0.88
C ARG A 223 -14.81 5.86 1.63
N GLY A 224 -15.14 7.13 1.76
CA GLY A 224 -14.41 8.12 2.55
C GLY A 224 -13.08 8.56 1.96
N ALA A 225 -12.60 8.06 0.82
CA ALA A 225 -11.34 8.52 0.24
C ALA A 225 -11.42 9.98 -0.23
N MET A 226 -10.28 10.69 -0.30
CA MET A 226 -10.24 12.00 -1.00
C MET A 226 -10.47 11.84 -2.51
N LEU A 227 -10.07 10.69 -3.08
CA LEU A 227 -10.49 10.19 -4.38
C LEU A 227 -10.58 8.65 -4.32
N ALA A 228 -11.71 8.07 -4.73
CA ALA A 228 -11.92 6.63 -4.53
C ALA A 228 -11.06 5.75 -5.44
N LEU A 229 -10.87 6.15 -6.71
CA LEU A 229 -9.98 5.46 -7.65
C LEU A 229 -9.14 6.47 -8.43
N ASN A 230 -7.82 6.27 -8.46
CA ASN A 230 -6.93 6.99 -9.36
C ASN A 230 -6.17 6.01 -10.26
N VAL A 231 -6.25 6.22 -11.57
CA VAL A 231 -5.53 5.45 -12.58
C VAL A 231 -4.63 6.39 -13.35
N ASP A 232 -3.34 6.33 -13.09
CA ASP A 232 -2.39 7.26 -13.67
C ASP A 232 -1.06 6.58 -14.01
N TYR A 233 -0.63 6.79 -15.25
CA TYR A 233 0.50 6.10 -15.87
C TYR A 233 0.30 4.60 -16.11
N LEU A 234 -0.93 4.19 -16.43
CA LEU A 234 -1.16 2.86 -16.99
C LEU A 234 -0.62 2.81 -18.43
N THR A 235 0.15 1.77 -18.77
CA THR A 235 0.86 1.63 -20.05
C THR A 235 0.38 0.45 -20.90
N GLY A 236 -0.52 -0.37 -20.36
CA GLY A 236 -1.14 -1.49 -21.06
C GLY A 236 -2.53 -1.79 -20.53
N PRO A 237 -3.23 -2.80 -21.09
CA PRO A 237 -4.61 -3.09 -20.74
C PRO A 237 -4.71 -3.57 -19.28
N MET A 238 -5.77 -3.13 -18.60
CA MET A 238 -6.20 -3.62 -17.29
C MET A 238 -7.72 -3.53 -17.23
N VAL A 239 -8.39 -4.55 -16.67
CA VAL A 239 -9.85 -4.52 -16.51
C VAL A 239 -10.19 -3.78 -15.22
N ILE A 240 -10.91 -2.67 -15.34
CA ILE A 240 -11.34 -1.86 -14.19
C ILE A 240 -12.84 -1.68 -14.30
N ALA A 241 -13.61 -2.45 -13.52
CA ALA A 241 -15.06 -2.51 -13.69
C ALA A 241 -15.78 -2.90 -12.40
N ARG A 242 -17.08 -2.56 -12.29
CA ARG A 242 -17.97 -2.97 -11.18
C ARG A 242 -17.45 -2.63 -9.78
N ASN A 243 -16.56 -1.65 -9.66
CA ASN A 243 -16.17 -1.13 -8.35
C ASN A 243 -17.28 -0.20 -7.85
N ASP A 244 -17.62 -0.35 -6.59
CA ASP A 244 -18.58 0.49 -5.87
C ASP A 244 -17.83 1.67 -5.24
N LEU A 245 -17.76 2.80 -5.95
CA LEU A 245 -16.92 3.95 -5.62
C LEU A 245 -17.76 5.15 -5.17
N GLU A 246 -17.42 5.75 -4.03
CA GLU A 246 -18.06 7.00 -3.59
C GLU A 246 -17.69 8.18 -4.49
N THR A 247 -18.70 8.91 -4.95
CA THR A 247 -18.52 10.22 -5.58
C THR A 247 -18.19 11.29 -4.54
N VAL A 248 -17.15 12.06 -4.79
CA VAL A 248 -16.64 13.05 -3.83
C VAL A 248 -16.49 14.44 -4.45
N SER A 249 -16.67 15.46 -3.60
CA SER A 249 -16.46 16.87 -3.92
C SER A 249 -15.73 17.53 -2.75
N GLY A 250 -14.73 18.35 -3.02
CA GLY A 250 -13.97 19.03 -1.99
C GLY A 250 -12.66 19.61 -2.48
N THR A 251 -11.97 20.30 -1.59
CA THR A 251 -10.59 20.74 -1.76
C THR A 251 -9.72 19.98 -0.77
N TYR A 252 -8.74 19.25 -1.27
CA TYR A 252 -7.95 18.31 -0.48
C TYR A 252 -6.48 18.70 -0.47
N PRO A 253 -5.75 18.49 0.64
CA PRO A 253 -4.31 18.72 0.68
C PRO A 253 -3.59 17.76 -0.28
N SER A 254 -2.56 18.27 -0.97
CA SER A 254 -1.70 17.45 -1.83
C SER A 254 -0.27 17.98 -1.84
N MET A 255 0.66 17.15 -2.28
CA MET A 255 2.09 17.50 -2.36
C MET A 255 2.37 18.70 -3.28
N CYS A 256 1.50 18.98 -4.26
CA CYS A 256 1.63 20.14 -5.14
C CYS A 256 0.62 21.25 -4.82
N GLY A 257 0.19 21.35 -3.55
CA GLY A 257 -0.81 22.30 -3.09
C GLY A 257 -2.24 21.75 -3.17
N PRO A 258 -3.24 22.48 -2.64
CA PRO A 258 -4.60 21.96 -2.54
C PRO A 258 -5.23 21.61 -3.91
N GLN A 259 -5.85 20.43 -4.01
CA GLN A 259 -6.50 19.94 -5.22
C GLN A 259 -8.03 19.97 -5.09
N ARG A 260 -8.71 20.59 -6.05
CA ARG A 260 -10.18 20.63 -6.10
C ARG A 260 -10.71 19.46 -6.92
N ILE A 261 -11.58 18.67 -6.29
CA ILE A 261 -12.34 17.57 -6.90
C ILE A 261 -13.82 17.93 -6.85
N SER A 262 -14.54 17.70 -7.95
CA SER A 262 -15.95 18.09 -8.08
C SER A 262 -16.73 16.94 -8.70
N GLY A 263 -17.50 16.25 -7.86
CA GLY A 263 -18.42 15.20 -8.28
C GLY A 263 -17.75 13.99 -8.91
N ALA A 264 -16.54 13.61 -8.48
CA ALA A 264 -15.78 12.51 -9.09
C ALA A 264 -15.70 11.31 -8.15
N SER A 265 -15.85 10.10 -8.67
CA SER A 265 -15.54 8.84 -7.97
C SER A 265 -14.22 8.25 -8.48
N ALA A 266 -13.88 8.48 -9.75
CA ALA A 266 -12.66 7.95 -10.36
C ALA A 266 -11.93 9.02 -11.20
N ASN A 267 -10.60 8.88 -11.27
CA ASN A 267 -9.78 9.58 -12.24
C ASN A 267 -9.08 8.57 -13.15
N PHE A 268 -9.07 8.87 -14.44
CA PHE A 268 -8.26 8.18 -15.43
C PHE A 268 -7.46 9.24 -16.16
N SER A 269 -6.16 9.32 -15.88
CA SER A 269 -5.32 10.37 -16.43
C SER A 269 -5.31 10.31 -17.97
N PRO A 270 -5.03 11.44 -18.66
CA PRO A 270 -5.01 11.46 -20.13
C PRO A 270 -4.13 10.37 -20.73
N ARG A 271 -3.02 10.04 -20.07
CA ARG A 271 -2.12 8.96 -20.49
C ARG A 271 -2.75 7.58 -20.34
N SER A 272 -3.35 7.26 -19.19
CA SER A 272 -3.97 5.96 -18.96
C SER A 272 -5.18 5.70 -19.87
N ARG A 273 -5.89 6.76 -20.28
CA ARG A 273 -7.06 6.64 -21.18
C ARG A 273 -6.73 6.11 -22.58
N THR A 274 -5.47 6.17 -23.02
CA THR A 274 -5.08 5.69 -24.37
C THR A 274 -5.01 4.17 -24.47
N VAL A 275 -4.89 3.47 -23.33
CA VAL A 275 -4.77 2.00 -23.26
C VAL A 275 -5.99 1.32 -22.65
N LEU A 276 -6.94 2.12 -22.14
CA LEU A 276 -8.19 1.63 -21.58
C LEU A 276 -9.29 1.62 -22.66
N PRO A 277 -10.28 0.72 -22.54
CA PRO A 277 -11.50 0.82 -23.31
C PRO A 277 -12.15 2.21 -23.13
N PRO A 278 -12.96 2.67 -24.11
CA PRO A 278 -13.69 3.93 -23.98
C PRO A 278 -14.44 3.99 -22.65
N ILE A 279 -14.01 4.91 -21.79
CA ILE A 279 -14.63 5.13 -20.49
C ILE A 279 -15.90 5.91 -20.77
N ALA A 280 -17.04 5.39 -20.34
CA ALA A 280 -18.31 6.10 -20.47
C ALA A 280 -18.12 7.51 -19.91
N THR A 281 -18.50 8.51 -20.70
CA THR A 281 -18.49 9.91 -20.26
C THR A 281 -19.65 10.12 -19.30
N ASP A 282 -19.54 9.55 -18.11
CA ASP A 282 -20.40 9.89 -16.98
C ASP A 282 -19.80 11.08 -16.22
N THR A 283 -20.63 11.78 -15.46
CA THR A 283 -20.23 12.97 -14.70
C THR A 283 -19.32 12.66 -13.51
N THR A 284 -19.00 11.39 -13.27
CA THR A 284 -18.26 10.92 -12.08
C THR A 284 -16.81 10.57 -12.36
N THR A 285 -16.36 10.71 -13.61
CA THR A 285 -14.95 10.49 -13.97
C THR A 285 -14.22 11.80 -14.29
N THR A 286 -12.96 11.90 -13.88
CA THR A 286 -12.05 13.00 -14.25
C THR A 286 -10.90 12.53 -15.14
N ALA A 287 -10.23 13.48 -15.79
CA ALA A 287 -9.10 13.26 -16.70
C ALA A 287 -7.93 14.18 -16.33
N LYS A 288 -7.31 13.95 -15.17
CA LYS A 288 -6.23 14.78 -14.65
C LYS A 288 -5.03 13.94 -14.25
N HIS A 289 -3.87 14.58 -14.20
CA HIS A 289 -2.78 14.11 -13.36
C HIS A 289 -3.01 14.68 -11.95
N TYR A 290 -3.11 13.81 -10.96
CA TYR A 290 -3.18 14.24 -9.55
C TYR A 290 -1.78 14.18 -8.93
N CYS A 291 -1.52 15.00 -7.92
CA CYS A 291 -0.38 14.82 -7.02
C CYS A 291 -0.81 13.96 -5.82
N ILE A 292 0.16 13.54 -5.00
CA ILE A 292 -0.09 12.74 -3.79
C ILE A 292 -1.08 13.50 -2.90
N LEU A 293 -2.27 12.96 -2.72
CA LEU A 293 -3.32 13.50 -1.85
C LEU A 293 -3.07 13.12 -0.39
N ASN A 294 -3.76 13.80 0.53
CA ASN A 294 -3.57 13.64 1.98
C ASN A 294 -2.19 14.11 2.48
N TYR A 295 -1.48 14.92 1.71
CA TYR A 295 -0.16 15.43 2.09
C TYR A 295 -0.27 16.61 3.06
N ALA A 296 -0.63 16.35 4.32
CA ALA A 296 -0.77 17.33 5.39
C ALA A 296 0.24 17.06 6.51
N ILE A 297 1.50 17.42 6.28
CA ILE A 297 2.61 17.30 7.23
C ILE A 297 2.68 18.58 8.06
N ARG A 298 2.84 18.45 9.38
CA ARG A 298 3.02 19.58 10.30
C ARG A 298 4.49 19.83 10.62
#